data_AF-A0A319CA16-F1
#
_entry.id   AF-A0A319CA16-F1
#
_cell.length_a   1.000
_cell.length_b   1.000
_cell.length_c   1.000
_cell.angle_alpha   90.00
_cell.angle_beta   90.00
_cell.angle_gamma   90.00
#
_symmetry.space_group_name_H-M   'P 1'
#
loop_
_entity.id
_entity.type
_entity.pdbx_description
1 polymer ?
#
loop_
_entity_poly.entity_id
_entity_poly.type
_entity_poly.pdbx_seq_one_letter_code
_entity_poly.pdbx_strand_id
1 'polypeptide(L)'
;DISHLIQNELLCSHAENISSRLTQDALLKLSLLAWHFDSNGSVSQDLRHFIWQPQAGFTDVCKTIWSQYNNRSKYPTSLRRFKKEMFWLLTNLEGAF
;
A
#
# COMPACT_ATOMS: atom_id res chain seq x y z
N ASP A 1 -4.80 19.37 -3.77
CA ASP A 1 -4.67 19.80 -2.37
C ASP A 1 -5.26 18.70 -1.47
N ILE A 2 -4.43 18.01 -0.69
CA ILE A 2 -4.87 16.86 0.16
C ILE A 2 -5.58 17.38 1.42
N SER A 3 -5.33 18.63 1.79
CA SER A 3 -5.90 19.31 2.95
C SER A 3 -7.43 19.25 2.98
N HIS A 4 -8.06 19.38 1.81
CA HIS A 4 -9.52 19.29 1.66
C HIS A 4 -10.06 17.85 1.75
N LEU A 5 -9.24 16.84 1.47
CA LEU A 5 -9.62 15.43 1.59
C LEU A 5 -9.57 14.96 3.04
N ILE A 6 -8.58 15.45 3.81
CA ILE A 6 -8.44 15.14 5.25
C ILE A 6 -9.56 15.77 6.09
N GLN A 7 -10.11 16.90 5.63
CA GLN A 7 -11.26 17.55 6.27
C GLN A 7 -12.61 16.92 5.89
N ASN A 8 -12.62 15.95 4.97
CA ASN A 8 -13.84 15.28 4.56
C ASN A 8 -14.12 14.10 5.50
N GLU A 9 -15.01 14.31 6.47
CA GLU A 9 -15.38 13.32 7.49
C GLU A 9 -15.85 11.99 6.88
N LEU A 10 -16.54 12.00 5.73
CA LEU A 10 -16.97 10.78 5.06
C LEU A 10 -15.79 9.98 4.51
N LEU A 11 -14.80 10.67 3.92
CA LEU A 11 -13.56 10.04 3.44
C LEU A 11 -12.74 9.48 4.61
N CYS A 12 -12.63 10.23 5.71
CA CYS A 12 -11.91 9.77 6.89
C CYS A 12 -12.58 8.56 7.54
N SER A 13 -13.90 8.61 7.75
CA SER A 13 -14.68 7.49 8.29
C SER A 13 -14.60 6.25 7.39
N HIS A 14 -14.60 6.44 6.07
CA HIS A 14 -14.46 5.34 5.12
C HIS A 14 -13.05 4.72 5.16
N ALA A 15 -12.00 5.54 5.24
CA ALA A 15 -10.62 5.07 5.39
C ALA A 15 -10.42 4.32 6.72
N GLU A 16 -10.97 4.84 7.82
CA GLU A 16 -10.97 4.16 9.12
C GLU A 16 -11.68 2.81 9.06
N ASN A 17 -12.86 2.74 8.43
CA ASN A 17 -13.60 1.50 8.26
C ASN A 17 -12.78 0.45 7.48
N ILE A 18 -12.22 0.82 6.34
CA ILE A 18 -11.34 -0.07 5.56
C ILE A 18 -10.15 -0.52 6.41
N SER A 19 -9.47 0.42 7.07
CA SER A 19 -8.27 0.12 7.87
C SER A 19 -8.55 -0.82 9.04
N SER A 20 -9.72 -0.70 9.67
CA SER A 20 -10.13 -1.54 10.80
C SER A 20 -10.35 -3.00 10.41
N ARG A 21 -10.60 -3.25 9.13
CA ARG A 21 -10.83 -4.58 8.56
C ARG A 21 -9.58 -5.19 7.95
N LEU A 22 -8.52 -4.41 7.73
CA LEU A 22 -7.26 -4.90 7.21
C LEU A 22 -6.47 -5.65 8.28
N THR A 23 -5.88 -6.79 7.89
CA THR A 23 -4.93 -7.49 8.76
C THR A 23 -3.69 -6.62 9.01
N GLN A 24 -3.01 -6.83 10.14
CA GLN A 24 -1.75 -6.12 10.45
C GLN A 24 -0.70 -6.30 9.34
N ASP A 25 -0.68 -7.45 8.69
CA ASP A 25 0.21 -7.74 7.57
C ASP A 25 -0.14 -6.92 6.31
N ALA A 26 -1.42 -6.79 5.99
CA ALA A 26 -1.90 -5.93 4.90
C ALA A 26 -1.59 -4.45 5.17
N LEU A 27 -1.83 -3.98 6.40
CA LEU A 27 -1.48 -2.62 6.82
C LEU A 27 0.01 -2.35 6.69
N LEU A 28 0.87 -3.28 7.10
CA LEU A 28 2.32 -3.15 6.98
C LEU A 28 2.74 -3.03 5.51
N LYS A 29 2.20 -3.87 4.64
CA LYS A 29 2.45 -3.84 3.19
C LYS A 29 2.06 -2.51 2.56
N LEU A 30 0.88 -2.00 2.86
CA LEU A 30 0.40 -0.70 2.37
C LEU A 30 1.22 0.46 2.94
N SER A 31 1.63 0.39 4.20
CA SER A 31 2.47 1.39 4.83
C SER A 31 3.85 1.47 4.18
N LEU A 32 4.46 0.33 3.86
CA LEU A 32 5.75 0.30 3.15
C LEU A 32 5.61 0.80 1.71
N LEU A 33 4.49 0.53 1.05
CA LEU A 33 4.20 1.10 -0.26
C LEU A 33 4.08 2.62 -0.19
N ALA A 34 3.31 3.15 0.76
CA ALA A 34 3.20 4.59 0.97
C ALA A 34 4.58 5.21 1.24
N TRP A 35 5.36 4.63 2.17
CA TRP A 35 6.71 5.10 2.48
C TRP A 35 7.64 5.05 1.25
N HIS A 36 7.61 4.01 0.43
CA HIS A 36 8.44 3.94 -0.79
C HIS A 36 8.27 5.18 -1.69
N PHE A 37 7.06 5.73 -1.76
CA PHE A 37 6.74 6.89 -2.58
C PHE A 37 6.69 8.22 -1.81
N ASP A 38 6.75 8.21 -0.48
CA ASP A 38 6.63 9.40 0.38
C ASP A 38 7.99 10.03 0.71
N SER A 39 8.91 10.08 -0.26
CA SER A 39 10.24 10.67 -0.07
C SER A 39 10.21 12.16 0.34
N ASN A 40 9.08 12.85 0.15
CA ASN A 40 8.93 14.29 0.36
C ASN A 40 7.72 14.71 1.23
N GLY A 41 7.09 13.81 2.00
CA GLY A 41 6.06 14.16 2.99
C GLY A 41 4.70 14.62 2.42
N SER A 42 4.41 14.27 1.17
CA SER A 42 3.10 14.47 0.54
C SER A 42 2.80 13.24 -0.32
N VAL A 43 1.51 12.86 -0.46
CA VAL A 43 1.10 11.74 -1.34
C VAL A 43 1.60 12.04 -2.75
N SER A 44 2.74 11.43 -3.09
CA SER A 44 3.49 11.80 -4.27
C SER A 44 2.69 11.46 -5.52
N GLN A 45 2.87 12.27 -6.56
CA GLN A 45 2.23 12.04 -7.84
C GLN A 45 2.57 10.65 -8.40
N ASP A 46 3.76 10.15 -8.07
CA ASP A 46 4.23 8.82 -8.44
C ASP A 46 3.42 7.69 -7.79
N LEU A 47 3.03 7.82 -6.52
CA LEU A 47 2.14 6.84 -5.87
C LEU A 47 0.78 6.78 -6.57
N ARG A 48 0.21 7.93 -6.92
CA ARG A 48 -1.09 7.97 -7.62
C ARG A 48 -0.99 7.38 -9.01
N HIS A 49 0.08 7.72 -9.73
CA HIS A 49 0.34 7.17 -11.05
C HIS A 49 0.53 5.64 -10.98
N PHE A 50 1.26 5.16 -9.98
CA PHE A 50 1.44 3.74 -9.71
C PHE A 50 0.12 3.02 -9.38
N ILE A 51 -0.75 3.61 -8.55
CA ILE A 51 -2.07 3.01 -8.24
C ILE A 51 -2.97 3.00 -9.49
N TRP A 52 -2.91 4.04 -10.33
CA TRP A 52 -3.69 4.13 -11.57
C TRP A 52 -3.20 3.16 -12.66
N GLN A 53 -1.88 2.99 -12.79
CA GLN A 53 -1.23 2.13 -13.79
C GLN A 53 -0.13 1.28 -13.16
N PRO A 54 -0.48 0.28 -12.33
CA PRO A 54 0.50 -0.49 -11.58
C PRO A 54 1.44 -1.30 -12.47
N GLN A 55 1.02 -1.63 -13.71
CA GLN A 55 1.78 -2.48 -14.63
C GLN A 55 3.20 -1.95 -14.92
N ALA A 56 3.38 -0.62 -14.98
CA ALA A 56 4.68 0.00 -15.15
C ALA A 56 5.40 0.04 -13.79
N GLY A 57 6.46 -0.76 -13.63
CA GLY A 57 7.29 -0.76 -12.43
C GLY A 57 6.78 -1.60 -11.25
N PHE A 58 5.63 -2.29 -11.37
CA PHE A 58 5.09 -3.16 -10.30
C PHE A 58 6.14 -4.09 -9.70
N THR A 59 6.90 -4.75 -10.56
CA THR A 59 7.87 -5.76 -10.13
C THR A 59 9.01 -5.14 -9.34
N ASP A 60 9.52 -4.00 -9.75
CA ASP A 60 10.67 -3.34 -9.12
C ASP A 60 10.27 -2.69 -7.79
N VAL A 61 9.10 -2.05 -7.76
CA VAL A 61 8.48 -1.51 -6.54
C VAL A 61 8.24 -2.66 -5.55
N CYS A 62 7.60 -3.74 -5.99
CA CYS A 62 7.36 -4.90 -5.12
C CYS A 62 8.66 -5.55 -4.65
N LYS A 63 9.71 -5.62 -5.48
CA LYS A 63 11.01 -6.19 -5.09
C LYS A 63 11.68 -5.36 -3.99
N THR A 64 11.63 -4.03 -4.12
CA THR A 64 12.17 -3.09 -3.14
C THR A 64 11.43 -3.23 -1.81
N ILE A 65 10.11 -3.17 -1.84
CA ILE A 65 9.25 -3.28 -0.65
C ILE A 65 9.39 -4.67 -0.01
N TRP A 66 9.41 -5.74 -0.80
CA TRP A 66 9.59 -7.11 -0.33
C TRP A 66 10.88 -7.29 0.47
N SER A 67 11.99 -6.69 0.01
CA SER A 67 13.25 -6.72 0.74
C SER A 67 13.12 -6.03 2.10
N GLN A 68 12.50 -4.85 2.15
CA GLN A 68 12.24 -4.14 3.41
C GLN A 68 11.31 -4.92 4.35
N TYR A 69 10.27 -5.53 3.79
CA TYR A 69 9.31 -6.36 4.51
C TYR A 69 10.02 -7.57 5.15
N ASN A 70 10.76 -8.35 4.36
CA ASN A 70 11.45 -9.54 4.86
C ASN A 70 12.56 -9.21 5.87
N ASN A 71 13.25 -8.07 5.71
CA ASN A 71 14.25 -7.62 6.69
C ASN A 71 13.65 -7.28 8.06
N ARG A 72 12.34 -6.99 8.12
CA ARG A 72 11.62 -6.58 9.34
C ARG A 72 10.61 -7.64 9.82
N SER A 73 10.32 -8.65 9.01
CA SER A 73 9.32 -9.67 9.31
C SER A 73 9.92 -10.84 10.09
N LYS A 74 9.17 -11.33 11.09
CA LYS A 74 9.48 -12.59 11.78
C LYS A 74 9.21 -13.82 10.88
N TYR A 75 8.42 -13.66 9.83
CA TYR A 75 8.02 -14.71 8.90
C TYR A 75 8.30 -14.26 7.46
N PRO A 76 9.51 -14.51 6.94
CA PRO A 76 9.86 -14.14 5.58
C PRO A 76 8.96 -14.84 4.56
N THR A 77 8.60 -14.12 3.50
CA THR A 77 7.81 -14.67 2.39
C THR A 77 8.62 -14.66 1.09
N SER A 78 8.18 -15.43 0.09
CA SER A 78 8.79 -15.38 -1.24
C SER A 78 8.34 -14.13 -2.01
N LEU A 79 9.19 -13.60 -2.89
CA LEU A 79 8.83 -12.47 -3.74
C LEU A 79 7.57 -12.75 -4.60
N ARG A 80 7.42 -14.01 -5.08
CA ARG A 80 6.24 -14.43 -5.84
C ARG A 80 4.96 -14.30 -5.02
N ARG A 81 4.99 -14.77 -3.77
CA ARG A 81 3.83 -14.70 -2.85
C ARG A 81 3.54 -13.25 -2.49
N PHE A 82 4.55 -12.48 -2.14
CA PHE A 82 4.44 -11.06 -1.83
C PHE A 82 3.78 -10.27 -2.97
N LYS A 83 4.25 -10.46 -4.22
CA LYS A 83 3.66 -9.80 -5.40
C LYS A 83 2.19 -10.12 -5.59
N LYS A 84 1.80 -11.39 -5.37
CA LYS A 84 0.40 -11.82 -5.50
C LYS A 84 -0.49 -11.15 -4.44
N GLU A 85 -0.01 -11.12 -3.21
CA GLU A 85 -0.71 -10.48 -2.08
C GLU A 85 -0.82 -8.96 -2.30
N MET A 86 0.27 -8.29 -2.71
CA MET A 86 0.26 -6.86 -3.04
C MET A 86 -0.68 -6.53 -4.19
N PHE A 87 -0.64 -7.31 -5.27
CA PHE A 87 -1.53 -7.09 -6.41
C PHE A 87 -2.99 -7.17 -5.97
N TRP A 88 -3.31 -8.21 -5.21
CA TRP A 88 -4.66 -8.42 -4.71
C TRP A 88 -5.11 -7.33 -3.74
N LEU A 89 -4.23 -6.87 -2.84
CA LEU A 89 -4.51 -5.73 -1.95
C LEU A 89 -4.80 -4.44 -2.72
N LEU A 90 -4.08 -4.19 -3.81
CA LEU A 90 -4.26 -2.97 -4.61
C LEU A 90 -5.50 -3.03 -5.51
N THR A 91 -5.91 -4.21 -5.97
CA THR A 91 -7.09 -4.37 -6.83
C THR A 91 -8.38 -4.62 -6.05
N ASN A 92 -8.29 -5.14 -4.82
CA ASN A 92 -9.44 -5.56 -4.02
C ASN A 92 -9.30 -5.12 -2.55
N LEU A 93 -9.29 -3.81 -2.29
CA LEU A 93 -9.30 -3.28 -0.91
C LEU A 93 -10.55 -3.73 -0.13
N GLU A 94 -11.68 -3.96 -0.79
CA GLU A 94 -12.89 -4.56 -0.20
C GLU A 94 -12.88 -6.09 -0.17
N GLY A 95 -11.91 -6.73 -0.82
CA GLY A 95 -11.71 -8.17 -0.74
C GLY A 95 -10.70 -8.56 0.34
N ALA A 96 -9.94 -7.59 0.86
CA ALA A 96 -8.72 -7.72 1.69
C ALA A 96 -8.86 -8.42 3.05
N PHE A 97 -10.00 -9.08 3.26
CA PHE A 97 -10.54 -9.59 4.52
C PHE A 97 -10.40 -11.11 4.60
#